data_AF-A0A7Y7ZZ82-F1
#
_entry.id   AF-A0A7Y7ZZ82-F1
#
_cell.length_a   1.000
_cell.length_b   1.000
_cell.length_c   1.000
_cell.angle_alpha   90.00
_cell.angle_beta   90.00
_cell.angle_gamma   90.00
#
_symmetry.space_group_name_H-M   'P 1'
#
loop_
_entity.id
_entity.type
_entity.pdbx_description
1 polymer ?
#
loop_
_entity_poly.entity_id
_entity_poly.type
_entity_poly.pdbx_seq_one_letter_code
_entity_poly.pdbx_strand_id
1 'polypeptide(L)'
;MGHPYECAIEGRPEMPTNKLFVFAVLPLAVVTLTACSTSSATPPPAKPLLIDQAPPVPGEPAKIVETDAGQRLAFSFEENGQQVTCTANVELDAQQQVVKKRQWQMTCTQPPAQPQQTAEATRKLDLPADALFRIGKSSVNDLQPGSRKQIEQFAQRLQREYREPPQLIVTGHTDRLGPDGVNRKLSLARARTVASLLTQQGIARNLIKVQGKGSEDPIVQCPGSRATLELVYCLQPNRRVSVQVIGD
;
A
#
# COMPACT_ATOMS: atom_id res chain seq x y z
N MET A 1 0.57 -51.19 13.49
CA MET A 1 1.77 -50.38 13.78
C MET A 1 1.36 -48.92 13.74
N GLY A 2 1.57 -48.19 14.84
CA GLY A 2 1.58 -46.72 14.91
C GLY A 2 0.22 -46.02 15.08
N HIS A 3 -0.16 -45.75 16.33
CA HIS A 3 -1.33 -44.97 16.75
C HIS A 3 -1.14 -43.43 16.62
N PRO A 4 -2.24 -42.66 16.52
CA PRO A 4 -2.29 -41.19 16.59
C PRO A 4 -2.28 -40.70 18.04
N TYR A 5 -1.87 -39.46 18.29
CA TYR A 5 -1.97 -38.82 19.60
C TYR A 5 -3.11 -37.80 19.59
N GLU A 6 -4.13 -38.14 20.35
CA GLU A 6 -5.24 -37.30 20.78
C GLU A 6 -5.10 -37.21 22.31
N CYS A 7 -5.20 -36.01 22.88
CA CYS A 7 -5.26 -35.82 24.32
C CYS A 7 -6.37 -34.83 24.66
N ALA A 8 -7.48 -35.38 25.14
CA ALA A 8 -8.39 -34.73 26.08
C ALA A 8 -8.18 -35.36 27.48
N ILE A 9 -8.67 -34.66 28.52
CA ILE A 9 -9.19 -35.09 29.85
C ILE A 9 -8.79 -33.99 30.86
N GLU A 10 -9.69 -33.08 31.28
CA GLU A 10 -10.70 -33.19 32.35
C GLU A 10 -10.13 -33.10 33.78
N GLY A 11 -10.74 -32.26 34.63
CA GLY A 11 -10.46 -32.24 36.07
C GLY A 11 -10.80 -30.93 36.79
N ARG A 12 -12.08 -30.75 37.14
CA ARG A 12 -12.55 -29.78 38.15
C ARG A 12 -12.65 -30.52 39.51
N PRO A 13 -12.34 -29.87 40.64
CA PRO A 13 -13.30 -29.84 41.76
C PRO A 13 -13.33 -28.46 42.44
N GLU A 14 -14.50 -27.85 42.63
CA GLU A 14 -15.31 -27.80 43.87
C GLU A 14 -14.72 -26.97 45.05
N MET A 15 -15.54 -26.05 45.53
CA MET A 15 -15.32 -25.12 46.64
C MET A 15 -15.43 -25.81 48.01
N PRO A 16 -14.98 -25.13 49.07
CA PRO A 16 -15.93 -24.90 50.16
C PRO A 16 -15.95 -23.47 50.71
N THR A 17 -17.06 -23.23 51.40
CA THR A 17 -17.61 -22.00 51.94
C THR A 17 -16.90 -21.49 53.21
N ASN A 18 -17.08 -20.19 53.46
CA ASN A 18 -17.30 -19.56 54.78
C ASN A 18 -16.07 -19.05 55.58
N LYS A 19 -15.95 -17.71 55.73
CA LYS A 19 -16.00 -17.03 57.04
C LYS A 19 -15.91 -15.50 56.93
N LEU A 20 -16.68 -14.90 57.82
CA LEU A 20 -16.90 -13.51 58.14
C LEU A 20 -15.70 -12.90 58.90
N PHE A 21 -15.42 -11.60 58.72
CA PHE A 21 -15.01 -10.57 59.73
C PHE A 21 -14.01 -9.52 59.18
N VAL A 22 -14.43 -8.24 59.33
CA VAL A 22 -13.66 -7.07 59.82
C VAL A 22 -13.12 -6.04 58.84
N PHE A 23 -13.68 -4.85 59.04
CA PHE A 23 -13.24 -3.49 58.73
C PHE A 23 -11.72 -3.27 58.79
N ALA A 24 -11.17 -2.64 57.74
CA ALA A 24 -10.03 -1.74 57.86
C ALA A 24 -10.10 -0.67 56.76
N VAL A 25 -10.19 0.57 57.21
CA VAL A 25 -10.17 1.82 56.43
C VAL A 25 -8.72 2.20 56.15
N LEU A 26 -8.36 2.57 54.91
CA LEU A 26 -7.12 3.29 54.53
C LEU A 26 -7.22 3.73 53.04
N PRO A 27 -6.44 4.73 52.57
CA PRO A 27 -6.98 5.97 52.01
C PRO A 27 -6.78 6.15 50.50
N LEU A 28 -7.48 7.16 49.96
CA LEU A 28 -7.38 7.70 48.60
C LEU A 28 -5.93 7.98 48.17
N ALA A 29 -5.48 7.34 47.08
CA ALA A 29 -4.32 7.76 46.31
C ALA A 29 -4.78 8.67 45.17
N VAL A 30 -4.37 9.93 45.22
CA VAL A 30 -4.55 10.93 44.16
C VAL A 30 -3.57 10.61 43.04
N VAL A 31 -4.08 10.24 41.86
CA VAL A 31 -3.29 10.07 40.63
C VAL A 31 -3.14 11.45 39.98
N THR A 32 -1.92 11.97 39.97
CA THR A 32 -1.56 13.21 39.27
C THR A 32 -1.42 12.94 37.77
N LEU A 33 -2.07 13.76 36.95
CA LEU A 33 -1.94 13.77 35.49
C LEU A 33 -0.62 14.44 35.09
N THR A 34 0.30 13.66 34.54
CA THR A 34 1.55 14.14 33.95
C THR A 34 1.29 14.66 32.53
N ALA A 35 1.68 15.92 32.28
CA ALA A 35 1.54 16.60 31.00
C ALA A 35 2.39 15.96 29.88
N CYS A 36 1.83 15.89 28.66
CA CYS A 36 2.58 15.55 27.44
C CYS A 36 3.58 16.67 27.08
N SER A 37 4.87 16.34 27.07
CA SER A 37 5.89 17.16 26.42
C SER A 37 5.88 16.90 24.91
N THR A 38 5.63 17.94 24.12
CA THR A 38 5.81 17.93 22.66
C THR A 38 7.31 17.93 22.35
N SER A 39 7.84 16.79 21.91
CA SER A 39 9.20 16.66 21.41
C SER A 39 9.28 17.18 19.97
N SER A 40 9.82 18.38 19.79
CA SER A 40 10.23 18.90 18.49
C SER A 40 11.53 18.21 18.06
N ALA A 41 11.43 17.24 17.15
CA ALA A 41 12.59 16.57 16.58
C ALA A 41 13.28 17.48 15.56
N THR A 42 14.48 17.93 15.87
CA THR A 42 15.39 18.62 14.92
C THR A 42 15.91 17.59 13.89
N PRO A 43 15.91 17.88 12.58
CA PRO A 43 16.46 16.97 11.59
C PRO A 43 17.98 16.77 11.83
N PRO A 44 18.51 15.54 11.60
CA PRO A 44 19.92 15.26 11.81
C PRO A 44 20.78 16.05 10.82
N PRO A 45 22.01 16.46 11.20
CA PRO A 45 22.89 17.19 10.31
C PRO A 45 23.31 16.32 9.11
N ALA A 46 23.28 16.91 7.92
CA ALA A 46 23.74 16.28 6.69
C ALA A 46 25.20 15.84 6.83
N LYS A 47 25.45 14.54 6.65
CA LYS A 47 26.77 13.94 6.73
C LYS A 47 27.56 14.30 5.47
N PRO A 48 28.72 14.99 5.56
CA PRO A 48 29.51 15.29 4.37
C PRO A 48 30.17 13.99 3.87
N LEU A 49 29.75 13.54 2.69
CA LEU A 49 30.45 12.50 1.94
C LEU A 49 31.69 13.14 1.29
N LEU A 50 32.88 12.77 1.75
CA LEU A 50 34.13 13.08 1.06
C LEU A 50 34.21 12.19 -0.19
N ILE A 51 34.00 12.76 -1.37
CA ILE A 51 34.09 12.02 -2.63
C ILE A 51 35.28 12.54 -3.43
N ASP A 52 36.40 11.83 -3.31
CA ASP A 52 37.54 11.91 -4.22
C ASP A 52 37.58 10.66 -5.16
N GLN A 53 36.42 10.06 -5.41
CA GLN A 53 36.28 8.95 -6.35
C GLN A 53 35.21 9.26 -7.39
N ALA A 54 35.54 9.03 -8.66
CA ALA A 54 34.66 9.23 -9.80
C ALA A 54 33.27 8.59 -9.55
N PRO A 55 32.18 9.22 -9.99
CA PRO A 55 30.83 8.77 -9.69
C PRO A 55 30.61 7.32 -10.18
N PRO A 56 30.03 6.44 -9.35
CA PRO A 56 29.69 5.09 -9.79
C PRO A 56 28.44 5.11 -10.68
N VAL A 57 28.43 4.26 -11.71
CA VAL A 57 27.22 3.87 -12.48
C VAL A 57 26.82 2.48 -11.97
N PRO A 58 25.52 2.13 -11.80
CA PRO A 58 24.39 2.31 -12.75
C PRO A 58 23.14 3.03 -12.16
N GLY A 59 22.29 3.73 -12.92
CA GLY A 59 21.94 3.49 -14.33
C GLY A 59 21.26 4.65 -15.09
N GLU A 60 21.86 5.83 -15.09
CA GLU A 60 21.97 6.74 -16.26
C GLU A 60 23.12 7.73 -15.95
N PRO A 61 23.94 8.16 -16.92
CA PRO A 61 24.96 9.18 -16.67
C PRO A 61 24.29 10.46 -16.19
N ALA A 62 24.91 11.15 -15.22
CA ALA A 62 24.42 12.43 -14.73
C ALA A 62 24.09 13.35 -15.93
N LYS A 63 22.81 13.70 -16.10
CA LYS A 63 22.39 14.56 -17.21
C LYS A 63 22.71 16.00 -16.83
N ILE A 64 23.35 16.73 -17.75
CA ILE A 64 23.41 18.18 -17.65
C ILE A 64 22.00 18.68 -17.97
N VAL A 65 21.34 19.25 -16.97
CA VAL A 65 20.03 19.87 -17.10
C VAL A 65 20.25 21.37 -17.13
N GLU A 66 19.78 22.01 -18.19
CA GLU A 66 19.77 23.47 -18.28
C GLU A 66 18.57 23.99 -17.50
N THR A 67 18.82 24.83 -16.50
CA THR A 67 17.76 25.48 -15.72
C THR A 67 17.90 27.00 -15.83
N ASP A 68 16.84 27.73 -15.47
CA ASP A 68 16.82 29.21 -15.52
C ASP A 68 17.91 29.87 -14.64
N ALA A 69 18.55 29.09 -13.76
CA ALA A 69 19.64 29.51 -12.87
C ALA A 69 21.04 29.05 -13.34
N GLY A 70 21.15 28.46 -14.54
CA GLY A 70 22.38 27.93 -15.12
C GLY A 70 22.36 26.42 -15.32
N GLN A 71 23.49 25.86 -15.76
CA GLN A 71 23.61 24.42 -16.02
C GLN A 71 23.90 23.64 -14.74
N ARG A 72 23.18 22.53 -14.52
CA ARG A 72 23.34 21.67 -13.34
C ARG A 72 23.52 20.21 -13.76
N LEU A 73 24.40 19.49 -13.07
CA LEU A 73 24.48 18.03 -13.17
C LEU A 73 23.44 17.44 -12.23
N ALA A 74 22.52 16.62 -12.76
CA ALA A 74 21.54 15.90 -11.96
C ALA A 74 21.82 14.38 -11.99
N PHE A 75 21.85 13.77 -10.82
CA PHE A 75 21.99 12.33 -10.64
C PHE A 75 20.86 11.83 -9.75
N SER A 76 20.18 10.78 -10.18
CA SER A 76 19.07 10.18 -9.44
C SER A 76 19.38 8.71 -9.14
N PHE A 77 19.08 8.28 -7.92
CA PHE A 77 19.22 6.90 -7.47
C PHE A 77 18.09 6.56 -6.50
N GLU A 78 17.88 5.28 -6.24
CA GLU A 78 16.92 4.83 -5.24
C GLU A 78 17.63 4.56 -3.90
N GLU A 79 17.09 5.12 -2.83
CA GLU A 79 17.54 4.86 -1.46
C GLU A 79 16.31 4.59 -0.60
N ASN A 80 16.28 3.44 0.09
CA ASN A 80 15.14 3.00 0.91
C ASN A 80 13.79 2.97 0.16
N GLY A 81 13.81 2.65 -1.14
CA GLY A 81 12.60 2.61 -1.99
C GLY A 81 12.05 3.98 -2.39
N GLN A 82 12.77 5.07 -2.10
CA GLN A 82 12.46 6.41 -2.58
C GLN A 82 13.52 6.87 -3.58
N GLN A 83 13.07 7.52 -4.66
CA GLN A 83 13.97 8.19 -5.59
C GLN A 83 14.58 9.42 -4.93
N VAL A 84 15.90 9.50 -4.89
CA VAL A 84 16.66 10.65 -4.42
C VAL A 84 17.30 11.29 -5.65
N THR A 85 17.06 12.58 -5.86
CA THR A 85 17.70 13.34 -6.94
C THR A 85 18.64 14.36 -6.33
N CYS A 86 19.90 14.32 -6.74
CA CYS A 86 20.91 15.24 -6.31
C CYS A 86 21.39 16.09 -7.49
N THR A 87 21.57 17.38 -7.23
CA THR A 87 21.98 18.36 -8.23
C THR A 87 23.25 19.09 -7.79
N ALA A 88 24.12 19.38 -8.75
CA ALA A 88 25.33 20.18 -8.53
C ALA A 88 25.40 21.29 -9.58
N ASN A 89 25.77 22.50 -9.18
CA ASN A 89 26.01 23.60 -10.14
C ASN A 89 27.29 23.34 -10.91
N VAL A 90 27.23 23.49 -12.23
CA VAL A 90 28.35 23.29 -13.13
C VAL A 90 28.86 24.64 -13.61
N GLU A 91 30.18 24.81 -13.60
CA GLU A 91 30.83 25.88 -14.34
C GLU A 91 31.42 25.28 -15.61
N LEU A 92 31.13 25.91 -16.75
CA LEU A 92 31.79 25.59 -18.02
C LEU A 92 32.91 26.59 -18.29
N ASP A 93 34.00 26.12 -18.89
CA ASP A 93 35.04 26.98 -19.42
C ASP A 93 34.61 27.62 -20.76
N ALA A 94 35.50 28.43 -21.34
CA ALA A 94 35.26 29.10 -22.62
C ALA A 94 35.05 28.13 -23.79
N GLN A 95 35.38 26.84 -23.62
CA GLN A 95 35.24 25.76 -24.59
C GLN A 95 34.02 24.87 -24.26
N GLN A 96 33.13 25.34 -23.39
CA GLN A 96 31.94 24.61 -22.94
C GLN A 96 32.25 23.27 -22.26
N GLN A 97 33.46 23.10 -21.72
CA GLN A 97 33.82 21.91 -20.95
C GLN A 97 33.62 22.16 -19.45
N VAL A 98 33.20 21.12 -18.73
CA VAL A 98 33.01 21.20 -17.28
C VAL A 98 34.35 21.47 -16.59
N VAL A 99 34.44 22.59 -15.88
CA VAL A 99 35.60 22.91 -15.05
C VAL A 99 35.68 21.90 -13.91
N LYS A 100 36.78 21.16 -13.85
CA LYS A 100 37.04 20.21 -12.76
C LYS A 100 37.21 20.98 -11.44
N LYS A 101 36.28 20.81 -10.50
CA LYS A 101 36.39 21.33 -9.14
C LYS A 101 36.92 20.26 -8.19
N ARG A 102 37.75 20.68 -7.22
CA ARG A 102 38.23 19.81 -6.14
C ARG A 102 37.12 19.42 -5.16
N GLN A 103 36.08 20.25 -5.05
CA GLN A 103 34.94 20.00 -4.18
C GLN A 103 33.66 20.41 -4.91
N TRP A 104 32.72 19.48 -5.00
CA TRP A 104 31.39 19.72 -5.57
C TRP A 104 30.39 19.90 -4.43
N GLN A 105 29.63 21.00 -4.48
CA GLN A 105 28.49 21.19 -3.58
C GLN A 105 27.27 20.59 -4.24
N MET A 106 26.80 19.48 -3.68
CA MET A 106 25.64 18.74 -4.15
C MET A 106 24.47 19.02 -3.21
N THR A 107 23.30 19.30 -3.79
CA THR A 107 22.05 19.40 -3.05
C THR A 107 21.17 18.24 -3.46
N CYS A 108 20.97 17.31 -2.53
CA CYS A 108 20.05 16.18 -2.69
C CYS A 108 18.67 16.57 -2.20
N THR A 109 17.67 16.29 -3.02
CA THR A 109 16.28 16.52 -2.69
C THR A 109 15.54 15.24 -3.03
N GLN A 110 14.82 14.70 -2.05
CA GLN A 110 13.78 13.73 -2.36
C GLN A 110 12.64 14.51 -3.03
N PRO A 111 12.02 14.00 -4.10
CA PRO A 111 10.76 14.53 -4.57
C PRO A 111 9.85 14.70 -3.36
N PRO A 112 9.13 15.83 -3.24
CA PRO A 112 8.17 16.00 -2.16
C PRO A 112 7.32 14.72 -2.16
N ALA A 113 7.28 14.03 -1.02
CA ALA A 113 6.41 12.88 -0.85
C ALA A 113 5.06 13.33 -1.40
N GLN A 114 4.58 12.71 -2.49
CA GLN A 114 3.28 13.07 -3.06
C GLN A 114 2.33 13.12 -1.86
N PRO A 115 1.61 14.24 -1.65
CA PRO A 115 0.84 14.42 -0.44
C PRO A 115 0.05 13.14 -0.23
N GLN A 116 0.41 12.38 0.79
CA GLN A 116 -0.40 11.26 1.26
C GLN A 116 -1.70 11.95 1.62
N GLN A 117 -2.64 11.85 0.68
CA GLN A 117 -3.96 12.41 0.76
C GLN A 117 -4.45 12.11 2.15
N THR A 118 -4.66 13.16 2.94
CA THR A 118 -5.03 13.11 4.36
C THR A 118 -6.02 11.98 4.51
N ALA A 119 -5.54 10.88 5.10
CA ALA A 119 -6.34 9.71 5.27
C ALA A 119 -7.36 10.05 6.37
N GLU A 120 -8.53 10.57 5.97
CA GLU A 120 -9.77 9.92 6.42
C GLU A 120 -9.47 8.43 6.33
N ALA A 121 -9.57 7.69 7.43
CA ALA A 121 -9.03 6.34 7.58
C ALA A 121 -9.60 5.40 6.51
N THR A 122 -9.01 5.47 5.31
CA THR A 122 -9.61 4.95 4.11
C THR A 122 -9.23 3.49 4.06
N ARG A 123 -10.13 2.65 4.56
CA ARG A 123 -9.92 1.21 4.61
C ARG A 123 -9.96 0.68 3.18
N LYS A 124 -8.83 0.17 2.70
CA LYS A 124 -8.73 -0.49 1.39
C LYS A 124 -8.70 -2.00 1.58
N LEU A 125 -9.59 -2.70 0.87
CA LEU A 125 -9.62 -4.15 0.81
C LEU A 125 -9.28 -4.62 -0.61
N ASP A 126 -8.25 -5.45 -0.74
CA ASP A 126 -7.89 -6.08 -2.01
C ASP A 126 -8.44 -7.51 -2.05
N LEU A 127 -9.31 -7.78 -3.02
CA LEU A 127 -9.91 -9.08 -3.27
C LEU A 127 -9.19 -9.72 -4.47
N PRO A 128 -8.47 -10.85 -4.31
CA PRO A 128 -7.79 -11.51 -5.43
C PRO A 128 -8.80 -11.89 -6.52
N ALA A 129 -8.57 -11.44 -7.76
CA ALA A 129 -9.49 -11.69 -8.87
C ALA A 129 -9.56 -13.18 -9.20
N ASP A 130 -8.46 -13.90 -9.01
CA ASP A 130 -8.39 -15.36 -9.19
C ASP A 130 -9.07 -16.15 -8.05
N ALA A 131 -9.48 -15.49 -6.96
CA ALA A 131 -10.34 -16.09 -5.94
C ALA A 131 -11.82 -15.70 -6.14
N LEU A 132 -12.07 -14.60 -6.86
CA LEU A 132 -13.41 -14.12 -7.15
C LEU A 132 -13.99 -14.76 -8.42
N PHE A 133 -13.20 -14.87 -9.49
CA PHE A 133 -13.65 -15.26 -10.81
C PHE A 133 -12.85 -16.45 -11.35
N ARG A 134 -13.44 -17.18 -12.29
CA ARG A 134 -12.66 -18.06 -13.18
C ARG A 134 -11.65 -17.24 -13.98
N ILE A 135 -10.53 -17.86 -14.36
CA ILE A 135 -9.45 -17.22 -15.12
C ILE A 135 -10.00 -16.56 -16.39
N GLY A 136 -9.62 -15.30 -16.63
CA GLY A 136 -10.05 -14.52 -17.79
C GLY A 136 -11.53 -14.14 -17.83
N LYS A 137 -12.30 -14.42 -16.76
CA LYS A 137 -13.73 -14.12 -16.68
C LYS A 137 -14.05 -12.95 -15.74
N SER A 138 -15.29 -12.48 -15.80
CA SER A 138 -15.76 -11.29 -15.06
C SER A 138 -17.25 -11.29 -14.72
N SER A 139 -18.06 -12.21 -15.26
CA SER A 139 -19.51 -12.24 -15.02
C SER A 139 -19.83 -12.85 -13.65
N VAL A 140 -21.02 -12.54 -13.14
CA VAL A 140 -21.58 -13.15 -11.94
C VAL A 140 -21.71 -14.68 -12.05
N ASN A 141 -21.91 -15.20 -13.26
CA ASN A 141 -21.97 -16.65 -13.55
C ASN A 141 -20.57 -17.29 -13.61
N ASP A 142 -19.53 -16.46 -13.62
CA ASP A 142 -18.13 -16.87 -13.60
C ASP A 142 -17.48 -16.74 -12.22
N LEU A 143 -18.26 -16.42 -11.18
CA LEU A 143 -17.76 -16.41 -9.81
C LEU A 143 -17.30 -17.81 -9.39
N GLN A 144 -16.28 -17.86 -8.55
CA GLN A 144 -15.90 -19.11 -7.90
C GLN A 144 -16.87 -19.47 -6.77
N PRO A 145 -16.89 -20.75 -6.36
CA PRO A 145 -17.63 -21.16 -5.16
C PRO A 145 -17.21 -20.31 -3.96
N GLY A 146 -18.18 -19.78 -3.22
CA GLY A 146 -17.93 -18.95 -2.04
C GLY A 146 -17.64 -17.47 -2.30
N SER A 147 -17.25 -17.05 -3.52
CA SER A 147 -16.93 -15.65 -3.81
C SER A 147 -18.12 -14.72 -3.58
N ARG A 148 -19.34 -15.17 -3.94
CA ARG A 148 -20.58 -14.43 -3.67
C ARG A 148 -20.75 -14.21 -2.16
N LYS A 149 -20.67 -15.27 -1.36
CA LYS A 149 -20.78 -15.20 0.11
C LYS A 149 -19.73 -14.28 0.73
N GLN A 150 -18.52 -14.26 0.19
CA GLN A 150 -17.46 -13.36 0.66
C GLN A 150 -17.82 -11.87 0.43
N ILE A 151 -18.39 -11.54 -0.74
CA ILE A 151 -18.86 -10.18 -1.04
C ILE A 151 -20.06 -9.81 -0.17
N GLU A 152 -20.99 -10.75 0.05
CA GLU A 152 -22.13 -10.57 0.96
C GLU A 152 -21.68 -10.27 2.40
N GLN A 153 -20.75 -11.07 2.93
CA GLN A 153 -20.19 -10.86 4.26
C GLN A 153 -19.45 -9.53 4.37
N PHE A 154 -18.78 -9.09 3.30
CA PHE A 154 -18.14 -7.77 3.28
C PHE A 154 -19.17 -6.64 3.35
N ALA A 155 -20.24 -6.69 2.54
CA ALA A 155 -21.32 -5.70 2.60
C ALA A 155 -21.99 -5.65 3.99
N GLN A 156 -22.25 -6.80 4.60
CA GLN A 156 -22.80 -6.89 5.95
C GLN A 156 -21.85 -6.31 7.01
N ARG A 157 -20.53 -6.47 6.85
CA ARG A 157 -19.56 -5.82 7.76
C ARG A 157 -19.63 -4.30 7.63
N LEU A 158 -19.66 -3.77 6.41
CA LEU A 158 -19.79 -2.32 6.19
C LEU A 158 -21.05 -1.75 6.87
N GLN A 159 -22.18 -2.43 6.75
CA GLN A 159 -23.43 -2.00 7.39
C GLN A 159 -23.41 -2.04 8.92
N ARG A 160 -22.55 -2.86 9.53
CA ARG A 160 -22.41 -2.95 10.99
C ARG A 160 -21.36 -1.98 11.53
N GLU A 161 -20.28 -1.77 10.79
CA GLU A 161 -19.15 -0.96 11.22
C GLU A 161 -19.41 0.54 11.07
N TYR A 162 -20.21 0.94 10.07
CA TYR A 162 -20.47 2.33 9.76
C TYR A 162 -21.91 2.72 10.12
N ARG A 163 -22.07 3.83 10.83
CA ARG A 163 -23.41 4.37 11.19
C ARG A 163 -24.12 4.93 9.97
N GLU A 164 -23.37 5.63 9.12
CA GLU A 164 -23.83 6.14 7.83
C GLU A 164 -23.22 5.31 6.70
N PRO A 165 -23.94 5.04 5.61
CA PRO A 165 -23.40 4.27 4.49
C PRO A 165 -22.14 4.93 3.89
N PRO A 166 -20.96 4.27 3.91
CA PRO A 166 -19.74 4.86 3.39
C PRO A 166 -19.74 4.90 1.87
N GLN A 167 -18.99 5.83 1.29
CA GLN A 167 -18.70 5.84 -0.14
C GLN A 167 -17.70 4.75 -0.48
N LEU A 168 -17.93 4.04 -1.58
CA LEU A 168 -17.07 2.96 -2.05
C LEU A 168 -16.47 3.31 -3.41
N ILE A 169 -15.16 3.09 -3.56
CA ILE A 169 -14.50 3.06 -4.87
C ILE A 169 -14.08 1.62 -5.16
N VAL A 170 -14.73 1.01 -6.14
CA VAL A 170 -14.46 -0.36 -6.59
C VAL A 170 -13.61 -0.30 -7.86
N THR A 171 -12.36 -0.73 -7.76
CA THR A 171 -11.39 -0.67 -8.85
C THR A 171 -10.93 -2.06 -9.24
N GLY A 172 -11.11 -2.43 -10.50
CA GLY A 172 -10.55 -3.66 -11.04
C GLY A 172 -9.12 -3.44 -11.56
N HIS A 173 -8.28 -4.45 -11.37
CA HIS A 173 -6.92 -4.50 -11.92
C HIS A 173 -6.66 -5.84 -12.61
N THR A 174 -5.73 -5.83 -13.55
CA THR A 174 -5.15 -7.01 -14.18
C THR A 174 -3.64 -6.99 -13.96
N ASP A 175 -2.97 -8.08 -14.30
CA ASP A 175 -1.53 -7.99 -14.57
C ASP A 175 -1.29 -7.37 -15.96
N ARG A 176 -0.01 -7.23 -16.32
CA ARG A 176 0.43 -6.70 -17.62
C ARG A 176 0.43 -7.72 -18.75
N LEU A 177 -0.04 -8.95 -18.54
CA LEU A 177 -0.10 -9.94 -19.59
C LEU A 177 -1.33 -9.70 -20.47
N GLY A 178 -1.14 -9.74 -21.78
CA GLY A 178 -2.18 -9.46 -22.76
C GLY A 178 -2.34 -7.97 -23.11
N PRO A 179 -3.21 -7.65 -24.08
CA PRO A 179 -3.32 -6.29 -24.61
C PRO A 179 -3.99 -5.33 -23.60
N ASP A 180 -3.47 -4.10 -23.50
CA ASP A 180 -3.97 -3.10 -22.55
C ASP A 180 -5.47 -2.80 -22.71
N GLY A 181 -5.95 -2.68 -23.94
CA GLY A 181 -7.38 -2.46 -24.21
C GLY A 181 -8.28 -3.60 -23.72
N VAL A 182 -7.78 -4.84 -23.77
CA VAL A 182 -8.50 -6.03 -23.24
C VAL A 182 -8.47 -6.00 -21.72
N ASN A 183 -7.31 -5.71 -21.13
CA ASN A 183 -7.12 -5.59 -19.69
C ASN A 183 -7.98 -4.48 -19.06
N ARG A 184 -8.11 -3.33 -19.72
CA ARG A 184 -8.97 -2.23 -19.30
C ARG A 184 -10.45 -2.64 -19.28
N LYS A 185 -10.92 -3.35 -20.32
CA LYS A 185 -12.30 -3.85 -20.39
C LYS A 185 -12.56 -4.93 -19.33
N LEU A 186 -11.63 -5.87 -19.16
CA LEU A 186 -11.75 -6.98 -18.21
C LEU A 186 -11.80 -6.48 -16.77
N SER A 187 -10.85 -5.61 -16.39
CA SER A 187 -10.81 -5.00 -15.06
C SER A 187 -12.09 -4.23 -14.74
N LEU A 188 -12.56 -3.38 -15.66
CA LEU A 188 -13.80 -2.62 -15.49
C LEU A 188 -15.01 -3.54 -15.34
N ALA A 189 -15.10 -4.60 -16.13
CA ALA A 189 -16.20 -5.57 -16.03
C ALA A 189 -16.22 -6.28 -14.67
N ARG A 190 -15.04 -6.70 -14.16
CA ARG A 190 -14.93 -7.31 -12.82
C ARG A 190 -15.38 -6.36 -11.72
N ALA A 191 -14.93 -5.11 -11.78
CA ALA A 191 -15.33 -4.08 -10.82
C ALA A 191 -16.84 -3.82 -10.84
N ARG A 192 -17.46 -3.77 -12.04
CA ARG A 192 -18.91 -3.65 -12.20
C ARG A 192 -19.67 -4.82 -11.59
N THR A 193 -19.18 -6.05 -11.76
CA THR A 193 -19.81 -7.23 -11.16
C THR A 193 -19.77 -7.17 -9.64
N VAL A 194 -18.62 -6.83 -9.04
CA VAL A 194 -18.51 -6.66 -7.59
C VAL A 194 -19.43 -5.54 -7.10
N ALA A 195 -19.45 -4.38 -7.75
CA ALA A 195 -20.34 -3.28 -7.41
C ALA A 195 -21.83 -3.69 -7.48
N SER A 196 -22.23 -4.43 -8.51
CA SER A 196 -23.60 -4.94 -8.65
C SER A 196 -23.99 -5.87 -7.48
N LEU A 197 -23.07 -6.74 -7.06
CA LEU A 197 -23.28 -7.62 -5.91
C LEU A 197 -23.38 -6.83 -4.60
N LEU A 198 -22.56 -5.81 -4.41
CA LEU A 198 -22.66 -4.90 -3.26
C LEU A 198 -24.00 -4.16 -3.23
N THR A 199 -24.49 -3.71 -4.40
CA THR A 199 -25.83 -3.09 -4.49
C THR A 199 -26.95 -4.08 -4.18
N GLN A 200 -26.83 -5.35 -4.58
CA GLN A 200 -27.80 -6.40 -4.21
C GLN A 200 -27.85 -6.64 -2.69
N GLN A 201 -26.80 -6.27 -1.96
CA GLN A 201 -26.75 -6.35 -0.49
C GLN A 201 -27.25 -5.08 0.22
N GLY A 202 -27.78 -4.12 -0.53
CA GLY A 202 -28.39 -2.91 0.02
C GLY A 202 -27.48 -1.68 0.05
N ILE A 203 -26.26 -1.74 -0.51
CA ILE A 203 -25.42 -0.55 -0.65
C ILE A 203 -25.92 0.28 -1.83
N ALA A 204 -26.34 1.51 -1.56
CA ALA A 204 -26.95 2.37 -2.57
C ALA A 204 -25.98 2.64 -3.74
N ARG A 205 -26.46 2.54 -4.98
CA ARG A 205 -25.63 2.66 -6.19
C ARG A 205 -24.90 4.01 -6.29
N ASN A 206 -25.52 5.09 -5.83
CA ASN A 206 -24.93 6.43 -5.84
C ASN A 206 -23.71 6.56 -4.91
N LEU A 207 -23.54 5.64 -3.95
CA LEU A 207 -22.37 5.59 -3.07
C LEU A 207 -21.22 4.78 -3.66
N ILE A 208 -21.42 4.09 -4.80
CA ILE A 208 -20.40 3.23 -5.39
C ILE A 208 -19.87 3.84 -6.69
N LYS A 209 -18.59 4.21 -6.69
CA LYS A 209 -17.84 4.58 -7.89
C LYS A 209 -17.11 3.35 -8.42
N VAL A 210 -17.20 3.12 -9.73
CA VAL A 210 -16.58 1.96 -10.38
C VAL A 210 -15.47 2.41 -11.34
N GLN A 211 -14.33 1.74 -11.26
CA GLN A 211 -13.17 1.99 -12.10
C GLN A 211 -12.58 0.66 -12.61
N GLY A 212 -11.98 0.68 -13.79
CA GLY A 212 -11.10 -0.39 -14.25
C GLY A 212 -9.78 0.25 -14.64
N LYS A 213 -8.69 -0.18 -14.01
CA LYS A 213 -7.34 0.34 -14.29
C LYS A 213 -6.55 -0.52 -15.28
N GLY A 214 -7.06 -1.68 -15.67
CA GLY A 214 -6.28 -2.65 -16.44
C GLY A 214 -5.00 -3.01 -15.70
N SER A 215 -3.88 -2.95 -16.41
CA SER A 215 -2.53 -3.21 -15.91
C SER A 215 -1.90 -2.00 -15.18
N GLU A 216 -2.59 -0.86 -15.10
CA GLU A 216 -2.14 0.32 -14.37
C GLU A 216 -2.19 0.07 -12.85
N ASP A 217 -1.28 0.69 -12.09
CA ASP A 217 -1.05 0.44 -10.65
C ASP A 217 -0.75 -1.03 -10.28
N PRO A 218 0.40 -1.57 -10.74
CA PRO A 218 0.87 -2.86 -10.27
C PRO A 218 1.26 -2.80 -8.78
N ILE A 219 0.92 -3.84 -8.02
CA ILE A 219 1.45 -4.08 -6.67
C ILE A 219 2.88 -4.61 -6.78
N VAL A 220 3.11 -5.53 -7.72
CA VAL A 220 4.40 -6.20 -7.91
C VAL A 220 4.89 -6.04 -9.34
N GLN A 221 6.20 -5.87 -9.48
CA GLN A 221 6.90 -5.92 -10.75
C GLN A 221 7.72 -7.20 -10.82
N CYS A 222 7.57 -7.93 -11.92
CA CYS A 222 8.23 -9.22 -12.13
C CYS A 222 9.02 -9.18 -13.45
N PRO A 223 10.25 -9.73 -13.49
CA PRO A 223 11.09 -9.73 -14.70
C PRO A 223 10.53 -10.63 -15.81
N GLY A 224 10.90 -10.34 -17.06
CA GLY A 224 10.52 -11.11 -18.26
C GLY A 224 9.24 -10.61 -18.94
N SER A 225 9.01 -10.97 -20.20
CA SER A 225 7.86 -10.46 -20.98
C SER A 225 6.94 -11.55 -21.53
N ARG A 226 7.39 -12.81 -21.56
CA ARG A 226 6.61 -13.95 -22.03
C ARG A 226 5.80 -14.54 -20.88
N ALA A 227 4.56 -14.95 -21.17
CA ALA A 227 3.65 -15.54 -20.19
C ALA A 227 4.07 -16.97 -19.78
N THR A 228 5.17 -17.09 -19.05
CA THR A 228 5.59 -18.34 -18.39
C THR A 228 4.78 -18.57 -17.12
N LEU A 229 4.71 -19.81 -16.64
CA LEU A 229 4.02 -20.12 -15.37
C LEU A 229 4.60 -19.34 -14.19
N GLU A 230 5.92 -19.22 -14.14
CA GLU A 230 6.63 -18.44 -13.13
C GLU A 230 6.22 -16.96 -13.14
N LEU A 231 6.17 -16.35 -14.34
CA LEU A 231 5.76 -14.95 -14.46
C LEU A 231 4.27 -14.76 -14.10
N VAL A 232 3.40 -15.67 -14.55
CA VAL A 232 1.96 -15.65 -14.24
C VAL A 232 1.71 -15.75 -12.73
N TYR A 233 2.49 -16.59 -12.04
CA TYR A 233 2.44 -16.74 -10.59
C TYR A 233 2.94 -15.48 -9.88
N CYS A 234 4.11 -14.95 -10.28
CA CYS A 234 4.65 -13.72 -9.70
C CYS A 234 3.70 -12.53 -9.84
N LEU A 235 3.04 -12.39 -10.99
CA LEU A 235 2.11 -11.29 -11.26
C LEU A 235 0.72 -11.47 -10.62
N GLN A 236 0.45 -12.59 -9.95
CA GLN A 236 -0.86 -12.90 -9.38
C GLN A 236 -1.43 -11.81 -8.43
N PRO A 237 -0.62 -11.15 -7.57
CA PRO A 237 -1.12 -10.06 -6.73
C PRO A 237 -1.72 -8.87 -7.52
N ASN A 238 -1.27 -8.65 -8.77
CA ASN A 238 -1.81 -7.57 -9.59
C ASN A 238 -3.25 -7.84 -10.05
N ARG A 239 -3.63 -9.13 -10.18
CA ARG A 239 -4.98 -9.54 -10.55
C ARG A 239 -5.90 -9.46 -9.34
N ARG A 240 -6.50 -8.29 -9.12
CA ARG A 240 -7.36 -8.01 -7.96
C ARG A 240 -8.53 -7.08 -8.28
N VAL A 241 -9.50 -7.05 -7.37
CA VAL A 241 -10.48 -5.98 -7.26
C VAL A 241 -10.28 -5.30 -5.92
N SER A 242 -9.92 -4.02 -5.95
CA SER A 242 -9.77 -3.18 -4.77
C SER A 242 -11.10 -2.52 -4.41
N VAL A 243 -11.47 -2.52 -3.15
CA VAL A 243 -12.59 -1.73 -2.61
C VAL A 243 -12.04 -0.75 -1.60
N GLN A 244 -12.12 0.53 -1.92
CA GLN A 244 -11.74 1.62 -1.04
C GLN A 244 -13.00 2.14 -0.34
N VAL A 245 -12.98 2.20 0.99
CA VAL A 245 -14.10 2.66 1.82
C VAL A 245 -13.77 4.04 2.36
N ILE A 246 -14.62 5.02 2.05
CA ILE A 246 -14.47 6.43 2.44
C ILE A 246 -15.68 6.79 3.31
N GLY A 247 -15.43 7.07 4.58
CA GLY A 247 -16.46 7.38 5.58
C GLY A 247 -15.90 7.21 7.00
N ASP A 248 -16.57 7.85 7.96
CA ASP A 248 -16.21 7.87 9.39
C ASP A 248 -17.04 6.89 10.24
#